data_AF-A0A484JZF0-F1
#
_entry.id   AF-A0A484JZF0-F1
#
_cell.length_a   1.000
_cell.length_b   1.000
_cell.length_c   1.000
_cell.angle_alpha   90.00
_cell.angle_beta   90.00
_cell.angle_gamma   90.00
#
_symmetry.space_group_name_H-M   'P 1'
#
loop_
_entity.id
_entity.type
_entity.pdbx_description
1 polymer ?
#
loop_
_entity_poly.entity_id
_entity_poly.type
_entity_poly.pdbx_seq_one_letter_code
_entity_poly.pdbx_strand_id
1 'polypeptide(L)'
;MVSCPSVKNILLLDSEGKRVAVKYYSDEWPTNAAKDAYEKAVFVKTQKTNARTEAEITMFENNIVVYKFIQDLHFFVTGGEDENELILATVLHAFFEAVNSLLRGNVDKREALENLDLILLCLDEIVDGGIVLETDGDDIVAKVSSNTMDPGAPLSEQTISQALATAREHLTRSLLK
;
A
#
# COMPACT_ATOMS: atom_id res chain seq x y z
N MET A 1 7.55 23.96 17.29
CA MET A 1 6.50 23.59 16.31
C MET A 1 6.52 22.08 16.27
N VAL A 2 5.39 21.42 16.48
CA VAL A 2 5.31 19.95 16.37
C VAL A 2 5.32 19.64 14.88
N SER A 3 6.37 18.96 14.42
CA SER A 3 6.47 18.46 13.05
C SER A 3 5.43 17.37 12.85
N CYS A 4 4.69 17.41 11.74
CA CYS A 4 3.87 16.26 11.34
C CYS A 4 4.82 15.15 10.86
N PRO A 5 4.59 13.88 11.25
CA PRO A 5 5.40 12.78 10.77
C PRO A 5 5.38 12.72 9.24
N SER A 6 6.56 12.60 8.64
CA SER A 6 6.73 12.67 7.18
C SER A 6 7.27 11.37 6.60
N VAL A 7 6.58 10.86 5.58
CA VAL A 7 7.02 9.74 4.75
C VAL A 7 7.81 10.29 3.57
N LYS A 8 9.04 9.82 3.37
CA LYS A 8 9.90 10.22 2.25
C LYS A 8 9.62 9.43 0.98
N ASN A 9 9.34 8.14 1.10
CA ASN A 9 8.92 7.29 -0.02
C ASN A 9 8.18 6.04 0.44
N ILE A 10 7.38 5.48 -0.48
CA ILE A 10 6.80 4.14 -0.39
C ILE A 10 7.25 3.37 -1.63
N LEU A 11 7.78 2.16 -1.42
CA LEU A 11 8.28 1.30 -2.50
C LEU A 11 7.59 -0.05 -2.44
N LEU A 12 7.12 -0.52 -3.59
CA LEU A 12 6.74 -1.90 -3.85
C LEU A 12 7.68 -2.44 -4.92
N LEU A 13 8.58 -3.33 -4.50
CA LEU A 13 9.57 -3.97 -5.36
C LEU A 13 9.24 -5.45 -5.54
N ASP A 14 9.74 -6.06 -6.60
CA ASP A 14 9.72 -7.51 -6.74
C ASP A 14 10.90 -8.19 -6.01
N SER A 15 10.90 -9.52 -6.03
CA SER A 15 11.97 -10.36 -5.46
C SER A 15 13.35 -10.20 -6.13
N GLU A 16 13.46 -9.46 -7.24
CA GLU A 16 14.73 -9.09 -7.89
C GLU A 16 15.13 -7.63 -7.61
N GLY A 17 14.33 -6.89 -6.83
CA GLY A 17 14.54 -5.48 -6.52
C GLY A 17 14.12 -4.53 -7.64
N LYS A 18 13.32 -4.97 -8.59
CA LYS A 18 12.75 -4.10 -9.65
C LYS A 18 11.45 -3.47 -9.17
N ARG A 19 11.17 -2.26 -9.65
CA ARG A 19 9.95 -1.53 -9.34
C ARG A 19 8.70 -2.26 -9.82
N VAL A 20 7.73 -2.37 -8.93
CA VAL A 20 6.32 -2.62 -9.26
C VAL A 20 5.55 -1.30 -9.17
N ALA A 21 5.63 -0.63 -8.02
CA ALA A 21 5.08 0.72 -7.81
C ALA A 21 5.98 1.49 -6.84
N VAL A 22 6.22 2.77 -7.10
CA VAL A 22 7.02 3.63 -6.21
C VAL A 22 6.43 5.03 -6.16
N LYS A 23 6.48 5.67 -5.00
CA LYS A 23 6.12 7.08 -4.83
C LYS A 23 7.11 7.76 -3.89
N TYR A 24 7.62 8.90 -4.30
CA TYR A 24 8.60 9.71 -3.55
C TYR A 24 7.97 11.05 -3.22
N TYR A 25 8.16 11.49 -1.97
CA TYR A 25 7.59 12.72 -1.42
C TYR A 25 8.67 13.70 -0.95
N SER A 26 9.94 13.27 -0.90
CA SER A 26 11.09 14.14 -0.61
C SER A 26 11.92 14.44 -1.85
N ASP A 27 12.63 15.56 -1.82
CA ASP A 27 13.56 15.98 -2.86
C ASP A 27 14.98 15.40 -2.69
N GLU A 28 15.18 14.44 -1.77
CA GLU A 28 16.50 13.83 -1.52
C GLU A 28 17.02 13.03 -2.72
N TRP A 29 16.10 12.49 -3.53
CA TRP A 29 16.42 11.76 -4.78
C TRP A 29 15.78 12.46 -5.98
N PRO A 30 16.36 13.57 -6.47
CA PRO A 30 15.72 14.42 -7.47
C PRO A 30 15.72 13.83 -8.89
N THR A 31 16.54 12.79 -9.14
CA THR A 31 16.65 12.14 -10.46
C THR A 31 16.23 10.69 -10.39
N ASN A 32 15.73 10.15 -11.51
CA ASN A 32 15.40 8.72 -11.59
C ASN A 32 16.61 7.83 -11.31
N ALA A 33 17.82 8.23 -11.76
CA ALA A 33 19.05 7.50 -11.46
C ALA A 33 19.36 7.45 -9.95
N ALA A 34 19.12 8.54 -9.22
CA ALA A 34 19.29 8.56 -7.76
C ALA A 34 18.25 7.69 -7.06
N LYS A 35 16.99 7.71 -7.51
CA LYS A 35 15.92 6.85 -7.00
C LYS A 35 16.24 5.36 -7.24
N ASP A 36 16.67 5.01 -8.45
CA ASP A 36 17.08 3.64 -8.82
C ASP A 36 18.24 3.15 -7.95
N ALA A 37 19.23 4.02 -7.70
CA ALA A 37 20.38 3.69 -6.85
C ALA A 37 19.94 3.43 -5.39
N TYR A 38 19.04 4.27 -4.86
CA TYR A 38 18.50 4.10 -3.52
C TYR A 38 17.72 2.79 -3.38
N GLU A 39 16.79 2.50 -4.29
CA GLU A 39 15.99 1.27 -4.28
C GLU A 39 16.87 0.02 -4.31
N LYS A 40 17.89 0.02 -5.19
CA LYS A 40 18.85 -1.08 -5.26
C LYS A 40 19.62 -1.24 -3.96
N ALA A 41 20.03 -0.15 -3.33
CA ALA A 41 20.80 -0.20 -2.08
C ALA A 41 19.92 -0.70 -0.91
N VAL A 42 18.70 -0.20 -0.78
CA VAL A 42 17.71 -0.66 0.21
C VAL A 42 17.40 -2.14 0.01
N PHE A 43 17.15 -2.57 -1.23
CA PHE A 43 16.90 -3.98 -1.53
C PHE A 43 18.08 -4.87 -1.15
N VAL A 44 19.31 -4.51 -1.55
CA VAL A 44 20.53 -5.29 -1.22
C VAL A 44 20.74 -5.39 0.29
N LYS A 45 20.43 -4.32 1.03
CA LYS A 45 20.55 -4.29 2.49
C LYS A 45 19.52 -5.20 3.19
N THR A 46 18.31 -5.27 2.66
CA THR A 46 17.18 -5.94 3.32
C THR A 46 16.91 -7.37 2.82
N GLN A 47 17.38 -7.75 1.62
CA GLN A 47 17.08 -9.05 0.99
C GLN A 47 17.45 -10.30 1.81
N LYS A 48 18.38 -10.19 2.77
CA LYS A 48 18.84 -11.33 3.60
C LYS A 48 18.09 -11.46 4.93
N THR A 49 17.19 -10.55 5.22
CA THR A 49 16.44 -10.51 6.48
C THR A 49 15.14 -11.32 6.37
N ASN A 50 14.57 -11.71 7.52
CA ASN A 50 13.37 -12.52 7.57
C ASN A 50 12.10 -11.68 7.79
N ALA A 51 11.88 -10.67 6.96
CA ALA A 51 10.71 -9.78 7.05
C ALA A 51 9.41 -10.41 6.51
N ARG A 52 9.27 -11.75 6.55
CA ARG A 52 8.11 -12.47 6.02
C ARG A 52 6.96 -12.57 7.04
N THR A 53 7.29 -12.76 8.31
CA THR A 53 6.27 -12.90 9.37
C THR A 53 5.81 -11.52 9.86
N GLU A 54 6.75 -10.67 10.23
CA GLU A 54 6.52 -9.35 10.82
C GLU A 54 7.26 -8.27 10.01
N ALA A 55 6.90 -7.01 10.24
CA ALA A 55 7.63 -5.88 9.68
C ALA A 55 8.98 -5.74 10.39
N GLU A 56 10.02 -5.49 9.61
CA GLU A 56 11.38 -5.26 10.11
C GLU A 56 11.77 -3.79 9.91
N ILE A 57 12.67 -3.30 10.76
CA ILE A 57 13.14 -1.91 10.74
C ILE A 57 14.65 -1.88 10.56
N THR A 58 15.15 -0.99 9.71
CA THR A 58 16.59 -0.77 9.57
C THR A 58 16.91 0.70 9.29
N MET A 59 18.07 1.15 9.76
CA MET A 59 18.59 2.47 9.44
C MET A 59 19.40 2.41 8.15
N PHE A 60 19.18 3.30 7.19
CA PHE A 60 19.95 3.39 5.95
C PHE A 60 20.11 4.85 5.51
N GLU A 61 21.34 5.33 5.33
CA GLU A 61 21.65 6.71 4.88
C GLU A 61 20.84 7.80 5.61
N ASN A 62 20.86 7.78 6.95
CA ASN A 62 20.10 8.74 7.78
C ASN A 62 18.58 8.68 7.56
N ASN A 63 18.07 7.52 7.13
CA ASN A 63 16.65 7.23 7.02
C ASN A 63 16.29 5.99 7.83
N ILE A 64 15.09 6.01 8.40
CA ILE A 64 14.43 4.83 8.92
C ILE A 64 13.71 4.15 7.75
N VAL A 65 13.99 2.87 7.54
CA VAL A 65 13.31 2.04 6.53
C VAL A 65 12.57 0.92 7.25
N VAL A 66 11.24 0.91 7.11
CA VAL A 66 10.37 -0.16 7.61
C VAL A 66 9.90 -0.99 6.43
N TYR A 67 9.96 -2.32 6.53
CA TYR A 67 9.72 -3.17 5.38
C TYR A 67 9.15 -4.54 5.75
N LYS A 68 8.44 -5.15 4.79
CA LYS A 68 7.80 -6.47 4.90
C LYS A 68 7.80 -7.16 3.55
N PHE A 69 8.01 -8.47 3.55
CA PHE A 69 8.04 -9.31 2.36
C PHE A 69 6.88 -10.30 2.34
N ILE A 70 6.23 -10.46 1.20
CA ILE A 70 5.17 -11.46 0.99
C ILE A 70 5.36 -12.06 -0.40
N GLN A 71 5.38 -13.39 -0.48
CA GLN A 71 5.67 -14.11 -1.74
C GLN A 71 6.91 -13.55 -2.47
N ASP A 72 6.71 -12.92 -3.63
CA ASP A 72 7.69 -12.27 -4.49
C ASP A 72 7.56 -10.73 -4.54
N LEU A 73 6.81 -10.13 -3.61
CA LEU A 73 6.63 -8.69 -3.43
C LEU A 73 7.22 -8.19 -2.11
N HIS A 74 7.96 -7.10 -2.20
CA HIS A 74 8.66 -6.47 -1.08
C HIS A 74 8.16 -5.04 -0.88
N PHE A 75 7.63 -4.77 0.31
CA PHE A 75 6.99 -3.52 0.71
C PHE A 75 7.97 -2.72 1.56
N PHE A 76 8.12 -1.43 1.29
CA PHE A 76 9.00 -0.52 2.03
C PHE A 76 8.32 0.83 2.26
N VAL A 77 8.55 1.39 3.44
CA VAL A 77 8.24 2.78 3.79
C VAL A 77 9.50 3.40 4.38
N THR A 78 9.89 4.57 3.85
CA THR A 78 11.05 5.32 4.33
C THR A 78 10.62 6.61 5.00
N GLY A 79 11.15 6.91 6.19
CA GLY A 79 11.06 8.21 6.86
C GLY A 79 12.45 8.77 7.22
N GLY A 80 12.48 9.99 7.76
CA GLY A 80 13.72 10.59 8.31
C GLY A 80 14.26 9.84 9.52
N GLU A 81 15.52 10.10 9.90
CA GLU A 81 16.13 9.50 11.10
C GLU A 81 15.52 9.96 12.43
N ASP A 82 14.78 11.05 12.42
CA ASP A 82 14.08 11.66 13.55
C ASP A 82 12.59 11.31 13.60
N GLU A 83 12.10 10.52 12.64
CA GLU A 83 10.71 10.08 12.58
C GLU A 83 10.42 8.94 13.57
N ASN A 84 9.15 8.82 13.97
CA ASN A 84 8.71 7.71 14.82
C ASN A 84 8.52 6.44 13.98
N GLU A 85 9.31 5.40 14.27
CA GLU A 85 9.27 4.12 13.55
C GLU A 85 7.89 3.46 13.59
N LEU A 86 7.13 3.63 14.69
CA LEU A 86 5.80 3.06 14.83
C LEU A 86 4.82 3.66 13.83
N ILE A 87 4.95 4.95 13.52
CA ILE A 87 4.08 5.61 12.54
C ILE A 87 4.37 5.07 11.14
N LEU A 88 5.65 4.92 10.78
CA LEU A 88 6.07 4.33 9.51
C LEU A 88 5.63 2.85 9.41
N ALA A 89 5.69 2.10 10.52
CA ALA A 89 5.19 0.74 10.59
C ALA A 89 3.67 0.66 10.37
N THR A 90 2.90 1.60 10.93
CA THR A 90 1.45 1.70 10.68
C THR A 90 1.17 1.99 9.21
N VAL A 91 1.90 2.91 8.57
CA VAL A 91 1.77 3.20 7.14
C VAL A 91 2.06 1.94 6.30
N LEU A 92 3.14 1.22 6.62
CA LEU A 92 3.49 -0.03 5.94
C LEU A 92 2.40 -1.09 6.11
N HIS A 93 1.85 -1.20 7.32
CA HIS A 93 0.79 -2.16 7.62
C HIS A 93 -0.49 -1.84 6.83
N ALA A 94 -0.94 -0.58 6.85
CA ALA A 94 -2.09 -0.11 6.08
C ALA A 94 -1.92 -0.38 4.58
N PHE A 95 -0.73 -0.08 4.04
CA PHE A 95 -0.40 -0.37 2.65
C PHE A 95 -0.48 -1.87 2.32
N PHE A 96 0.09 -2.71 3.18
CA PHE A 96 0.02 -4.16 3.02
C PHE A 96 -1.41 -4.69 3.07
N GLU A 97 -2.21 -4.26 4.06
CA GLU A 97 -3.59 -4.72 4.22
C GLU A 97 -4.47 -4.30 3.04
N ALA A 98 -4.35 -3.03 2.60
CA ALA A 98 -5.10 -2.53 1.47
C ALA A 98 -4.74 -3.28 0.18
N VAL A 99 -3.44 -3.48 -0.11
CA VAL A 99 -3.01 -4.28 -1.28
C VAL A 99 -3.49 -5.72 -1.17
N ASN A 100 -3.38 -6.34 0.01
CA ASN A 100 -3.85 -7.71 0.21
C ASN A 100 -5.36 -7.85 -0.04
N SER A 101 -6.16 -6.87 0.39
CA SER A 101 -7.60 -6.84 0.16
C SER A 101 -7.94 -6.62 -1.31
N LEU A 102 -7.31 -5.62 -1.96
CA LEU A 102 -7.52 -5.30 -3.38
C LEU A 102 -7.14 -6.49 -4.30
N LEU A 103 -6.07 -7.21 -3.97
CA LEU A 103 -5.62 -8.40 -4.70
C LEU A 103 -6.28 -9.71 -4.20
N ARG A 104 -7.32 -9.61 -3.36
CA ARG A 104 -8.10 -10.76 -2.85
C ARG A 104 -7.25 -11.86 -2.21
N GLY A 105 -6.18 -11.48 -1.52
CA GLY A 105 -5.24 -12.37 -0.86
C GLY A 105 -4.11 -12.92 -1.74
N ASN A 106 -4.13 -12.68 -3.05
CA ASN A 106 -3.10 -13.14 -3.99
C ASN A 106 -2.03 -12.05 -4.18
N VAL A 107 -1.20 -11.84 -3.16
CA VAL A 107 -0.17 -10.80 -3.18
C VAL A 107 1.11 -11.32 -3.85
N ASP A 108 1.03 -11.50 -5.18
CA ASP A 108 2.15 -11.84 -6.06
C ASP A 108 2.36 -10.77 -7.15
N LYS A 109 3.54 -10.77 -7.76
CA LYS A 109 3.91 -9.77 -8.79
C LYS A 109 2.96 -9.74 -9.98
N ARG A 110 2.47 -10.89 -10.44
CA ARG A 110 1.59 -10.94 -11.62
C ARG A 110 0.28 -10.25 -11.31
N GLU A 111 -0.33 -10.59 -10.18
CA GLU A 111 -1.60 -10.01 -9.74
C GLU A 111 -1.46 -8.51 -9.45
N ALA A 112 -0.35 -8.09 -8.85
CA ALA A 112 -0.08 -6.67 -8.59
C ALA A 112 0.09 -5.85 -9.88
N LEU A 113 0.70 -6.42 -10.93
CA LEU A 113 0.82 -5.75 -12.23
C LEU A 113 -0.52 -5.69 -12.98
N GLU A 114 -1.39 -6.71 -12.82
CA GLU A 114 -2.73 -6.73 -13.41
C GLU A 114 -3.66 -5.68 -12.77
N ASN A 115 -3.43 -5.31 -11.51
CA ASN A 115 -4.22 -4.35 -10.73
C ASN A 115 -3.39 -3.13 -10.28
N LEU A 116 -2.40 -2.72 -11.08
CA LEU A 116 -1.43 -1.67 -10.72
C LEU A 116 -2.11 -0.31 -10.46
N ASP A 117 -3.17 -0.01 -11.21
CA ASP A 117 -3.98 1.19 -11.04
C ASP A 117 -4.58 1.29 -9.63
N LEU A 118 -5.13 0.19 -9.10
CA LEU A 118 -5.65 0.13 -7.74
C LEU A 118 -4.55 0.35 -6.69
N ILE A 119 -3.36 -0.19 -6.92
CA ILE A 119 -2.20 0.00 -6.03
C ILE A 119 -1.77 1.47 -6.03
N LEU A 120 -1.74 2.13 -7.19
CA LEU A 120 -1.38 3.55 -7.28
C LEU A 120 -2.41 4.44 -6.56
N LEU A 121 -3.71 4.17 -6.74
CA LEU A 121 -4.76 4.86 -5.99
C LEU A 121 -4.65 4.63 -4.49
N CYS A 122 -4.33 3.40 -4.07
CA CYS A 122 -4.06 3.07 -2.68
C CYS A 122 -2.93 3.93 -2.09
N LEU A 123 -1.82 4.11 -2.83
CA LEU A 123 -0.73 4.98 -2.38
C LEU A 123 -1.16 6.45 -2.23
N ASP A 124 -2.07 6.93 -3.06
CA ASP A 124 -2.62 8.29 -2.98
C ASP A 124 -3.52 8.49 -1.75
N GLU A 125 -4.30 7.47 -1.38
CA GLU A 125 -5.16 7.53 -0.18
C GLU A 125 -4.38 7.41 1.13
N ILE A 126 -3.20 6.78 1.12
CA ILE A 126 -2.36 6.60 2.33
C ILE A 126 -1.53 7.85 2.62
N VAL A 127 -0.85 8.40 1.60
CA VAL A 127 0.09 9.52 1.77
C VAL A 127 -0.05 10.54 0.64
N ASP A 128 -0.17 11.81 1.03
CA ASP A 128 -0.11 12.96 0.12
C ASP A 128 0.97 13.96 0.56
N GLY A 129 1.87 14.32 -0.36
CA GLY A 129 2.98 15.23 -0.06
C GLY A 129 3.87 14.80 1.11
N GLY A 130 3.93 13.52 1.44
CA GLY A 130 4.65 12.97 2.59
C GLY A 130 3.85 12.97 3.89
N ILE A 131 2.65 13.56 3.91
CA ILE A 131 1.73 13.56 5.05
C ILE A 131 0.88 12.31 5.01
N VAL A 132 0.84 11.58 6.13
CA VAL A 132 -0.03 10.41 6.30
C VAL A 132 -1.49 10.85 6.40
N LEU A 133 -2.34 10.35 5.51
CA LEU A 133 -3.76 10.67 5.43
C LEU A 133 -4.64 9.58 6.06
N GLU A 134 -4.34 8.32 5.75
CA GLU A 134 -5.10 7.16 6.19
C GLU A 134 -4.17 6.03 6.62
N THR A 135 -4.57 5.31 7.66
CA THR A 135 -3.83 4.19 8.25
C THR A 135 -4.66 2.94 8.44
N ASP A 136 -5.96 2.98 8.16
CA ASP A 136 -6.84 1.82 8.18
C ASP A 136 -6.97 1.21 6.77
N GLY A 137 -6.63 -0.08 6.65
CA GLY A 137 -6.66 -0.79 5.37
C GLY A 137 -8.04 -0.87 4.72
N ASP A 138 -9.09 -1.06 5.52
CA ASP A 138 -10.47 -1.18 5.03
C ASP A 138 -11.00 0.17 4.53
N ASP A 139 -10.69 1.25 5.24
CA ASP A 139 -11.03 2.61 4.81
C ASP A 139 -10.31 3.01 3.51
N ILE A 140 -9.05 2.64 3.34
CA ILE A 140 -8.30 2.85 2.08
C ILE A 140 -8.99 2.10 0.94
N VAL A 141 -9.30 0.81 1.12
CA VAL A 141 -9.94 -0.03 0.10
C VAL A 141 -11.31 0.54 -0.28
N ALA A 142 -12.09 1.02 0.69
CA ALA A 142 -13.38 1.64 0.45
C ALA A 142 -13.26 2.90 -0.43
N LYS A 143 -12.31 3.79 -0.13
CA LYS A 143 -12.05 5.02 -0.90
C LYS A 143 -11.57 4.71 -2.32
N VAL A 144 -10.62 3.78 -2.47
CA VAL A 144 -10.11 3.33 -3.78
C VAL A 144 -11.25 2.72 -4.60
N SER A 145 -12.08 1.87 -4.00
CA SER A 145 -13.22 1.24 -4.68
C SER A 145 -14.25 2.27 -5.14
N SER A 146 -14.53 3.30 -4.34
CA SER A 146 -15.44 4.38 -4.76
C SER A 146 -14.88 5.22 -5.90
N ASN A 147 -13.55 5.42 -5.95
CA ASN A 147 -12.89 6.15 -7.04
C ASN A 147 -12.93 5.38 -8.37
N THR A 148 -13.04 4.05 -8.34
CA THR A 148 -13.24 3.22 -9.54
C THR A 148 -14.69 3.18 -10.03
N MET A 149 -15.64 3.72 -9.25
CA MET A 149 -17.04 3.81 -9.66
C MET A 149 -17.18 4.96 -10.67
N ASP A 150 -17.49 4.62 -11.92
CA ASP A 150 -17.74 5.57 -13.00
C ASP A 150 -18.73 6.66 -12.53
N PRO A 151 -18.33 7.96 -12.51
CA PRO A 151 -19.22 9.07 -12.17
C PRO A 151 -20.46 9.16 -13.08
N GLY A 152 -20.47 8.45 -14.21
CA GLY A 152 -21.59 8.37 -15.15
C GLY A 152 -22.55 7.19 -14.94
N ALA A 153 -22.27 6.26 -14.02
CA ALA A 153 -23.17 5.13 -13.77
C ALA A 153 -24.41 5.57 -12.98
N PRO A 154 -25.65 5.29 -13.45
CA PRO A 154 -26.85 5.67 -12.74
C PRO A 154 -26.89 5.06 -11.32
N LEU A 155 -27.09 5.92 -10.30
CA LEU A 155 -27.26 5.53 -8.89
C LEU A 155 -28.29 4.39 -8.67
N SER A 156 -29.22 4.23 -9.62
CA SER A 156 -30.21 3.15 -9.63
C SER A 156 -29.59 1.76 -9.81
N GLU A 157 -28.56 1.59 -10.63
CA GLU A 157 -27.94 0.28 -10.85
C GLU A 157 -27.11 -0.18 -9.63
N GLN A 158 -26.55 0.80 -8.90
CA GLN A 158 -25.78 0.60 -7.68
C GLN A 158 -26.66 0.11 -6.52
N THR A 159 -27.84 0.72 -6.36
CA THR A 159 -28.80 0.35 -5.31
C THR A 159 -29.41 -1.03 -5.59
N ILE A 160 -29.65 -1.37 -6.86
CA ILE A 160 -30.23 -2.67 -7.25
C ILE A 160 -29.26 -3.81 -6.99
N SER A 161 -27.97 -3.64 -7.29
CA SER A 161 -26.97 -4.70 -7.06
C SER A 161 -26.77 -4.99 -5.57
N GLN A 162 -26.71 -3.96 -4.72
CA GLN A 162 -26.64 -4.10 -3.27
C GLN A 162 -27.95 -4.64 -2.66
N ALA A 163 -29.11 -4.19 -3.16
CA ALA A 163 -30.41 -4.71 -2.73
C ALA A 163 -30.60 -6.18 -3.13
N LEU A 164 -30.12 -6.59 -4.31
CA LEU A 164 -30.17 -7.98 -4.78
C LEU A 164 -29.24 -8.88 -3.97
N ALA A 165 -28.04 -8.41 -3.61
CA ALA A 165 -27.13 -9.14 -2.75
C ALA A 165 -27.73 -9.37 -1.36
N THR A 166 -28.28 -8.31 -0.76
CA THR A 166 -28.98 -8.36 0.53
C THR A 166 -30.22 -9.26 0.46
N ALA A 167 -31.03 -9.16 -0.60
CA ALA A 167 -32.20 -10.00 -0.80
C ALA A 167 -31.83 -11.48 -1.00
N ARG A 168 -30.73 -11.77 -1.72
CA ARG A 168 -30.22 -13.13 -1.90
C ARG A 168 -29.81 -13.73 -0.55
N GLU A 169 -29.09 -12.97 0.26
CA GLU A 169 -28.65 -13.43 1.59
C GLU A 169 -29.84 -13.72 2.51
N HIS A 170 -30.84 -12.83 2.52
CA HIS A 170 -32.10 -13.04 3.25
C HIS A 170 -32.88 -14.27 2.77
N LEU A 171 -32.95 -14.51 1.46
CA LEU A 171 -33.59 -15.71 0.88
C LEU A 171 -32.86 -16.99 1.31
N THR A 172 -31.53 -17.03 1.22
CA THR A 172 -30.75 -18.20 1.67
C THR A 172 -30.94 -18.48 3.16
N ARG A 173 -30.96 -17.45 4.01
CA ARG A 173 -31.22 -17.63 5.46
C ARG A 173 -32.65 -18.10 5.73
N SER A 174 -33.63 -17.70 4.92
CA SER A 174 -35.02 -18.13 5.06
C SER A 174 -35.30 -19.53 4.54
N LEU A 175 -34.51 -20.03 3.58
CA LEU A 175 -34.66 -21.37 3.00
C LEU A 175 -33.87 -22.47 3.74
N LEU A 176 -32.87 -22.08 4.53
CA LEU A 176 -32.05 -22.98 5.36
C LEU A 176 -32.59 -23.15 6.80
N LYS A 177 -33.85 -22.77 7.05
CA LYS A 177 -34.60 -23.04 8.28
C LYS A 177 -35.72 -24.04 8.02
#